data_AF-A0A830D3E0-F1
#
_entry.id   AF-A0A830D3E0-F1
#
_cell.length_a   1.000
_cell.length_b   1.000
_cell.length_c   1.000
_cell.angle_alpha   90.00
_cell.angle_beta   90.00
_cell.angle_gamma   90.00
#
_symmetry.space_group_name_H-M   'P 1'
#
loop_
_entity.id
_entity.type
_entity.pdbx_description
1 polymer ?
#
loop_
_entity_poly.entity_id
_entity_poly.type
_entity_poly.pdbx_seq_one_letter_code
_entity_poly.pdbx_strand_id
1 'polypeptide(L)'
;MAPIIGGVERDLEMALYAEPPSPSPSPSPRAPALIVSNSNKALGVSNSGKALVVSNSGKALVVSNSGKRIDQSGKKKYVKQVTGRHNDTELHLAAQKGDVAAVRQILGEINEQMLQTLRGADFDAEVAEIRSAVVNEVNELGETALFTAAEKGYISVVKELLPYTTKEGIRTKNKSGFDPLHIAASRGHHEIVQILLEHDPELSKTVGQSNATPLISAATKGHLSVVKELLSKDPSLLEIPRSNGKNALHLSARQGHADIVKALLQKDPQLARRTDKKGQTALHMAVKGINCAVVKLLLQADAAIVMLPDKFGNTALHIATRKKRAEIVNELLMLRDTNVNALTRDHKTALDIAEGLPLSEDIVEIKECLSRFGAVRANELNQPRDELRKTVSEIKKDVHTQLEQARKTNKNVNGIAKELRKLHREGINNATNSVTVVAVLFATVAFAAIFTVPGGDDNNGMAVMVSTPPFKVFFISNAVALFTSLAVVVVQITVVRGEIKSERRVVEVINKLMWLASVCTTVAFISSSYIVVGRHHRWAAILVTVIGGVTMAGVLSAMTYYVVKSRRKRRVRKREKYSRSGGSSFHHSDTDSEVNPIYAI
;
A
#
# COMPACT_ATOMS: atom_id res chain seq x y z
N MET A 1 3.92 -50.82 -8.48
CA MET A 1 4.39 -49.74 -9.38
C MET A 1 3.23 -49.42 -10.31
N ALA A 2 2.63 -48.24 -10.16
CA ALA A 2 1.32 -47.91 -10.71
C ALA A 2 1.31 -47.61 -12.22
N PRO A 3 0.19 -47.90 -12.90
CA PRO A 3 -0.29 -47.20 -14.10
C PRO A 3 -1.71 -46.61 -13.86
N ILE A 4 -1.99 -45.37 -14.29
CA ILE A 4 -2.69 -44.93 -15.54
C ILE A 4 -4.22 -44.70 -15.40
N ILE A 5 -4.61 -43.43 -15.65
CA ILE A 5 -5.83 -42.83 -16.26
C ILE A 5 -7.20 -42.89 -15.53
N GLY A 6 -7.83 -41.70 -15.41
CA GLY A 6 -9.22 -41.52 -15.88
C GLY A 6 -10.23 -40.82 -14.96
N GLY A 7 -10.47 -39.53 -15.21
CA GLY A 7 -11.81 -38.94 -15.45
C GLY A 7 -12.86 -38.77 -14.34
N VAL A 8 -13.61 -37.66 -14.49
CA VAL A 8 -15.07 -37.48 -14.32
C VAL A 8 -15.49 -36.36 -13.34
N GLU A 9 -16.49 -35.65 -13.84
CA GLU A 9 -17.12 -34.37 -13.55
C GLU A 9 -18.51 -34.60 -12.90
N ARG A 10 -19.01 -33.60 -12.15
CA ARG A 10 -20.43 -33.20 -11.91
C ARG A 10 -20.97 -33.20 -10.46
N ASP A 11 -21.46 -32.00 -10.12
CA ASP A 11 -22.76 -31.60 -9.55
C ASP A 11 -23.28 -32.22 -8.24
N LEU A 12 -23.52 -31.35 -7.23
CA LEU A 12 -24.81 -31.29 -6.52
C LEU A 12 -24.96 -29.99 -5.68
N GLU A 13 -26.11 -29.34 -5.93
CA GLU A 13 -26.94 -28.35 -5.20
C GLU A 13 -26.91 -28.37 -3.65
N MET A 14 -27.50 -27.45 -2.87
CA MET A 14 -28.06 -26.09 -2.93
C MET A 14 -28.68 -25.82 -1.53
N ALA A 15 -28.74 -24.54 -1.12
CA ALA A 15 -29.61 -23.95 -0.08
C ALA A 15 -29.30 -24.15 1.42
N LEU A 16 -29.01 -23.02 2.11
CA LEU A 16 -29.92 -22.45 3.12
C LEU A 16 -29.45 -21.06 3.64
N TYR A 17 -30.35 -20.09 3.46
CA TYR A 17 -30.57 -18.79 4.12
C TYR A 17 -29.79 -18.42 5.40
N ALA A 18 -29.28 -17.18 5.47
CA ALA A 18 -29.88 -16.09 6.27
C ALA A 18 -28.94 -14.86 6.41
N GLU A 19 -29.51 -13.66 6.19
CA GLU A 19 -28.90 -12.34 6.41
C GLU A 19 -28.63 -12.03 7.90
N PRO A 20 -27.71 -11.10 8.22
CA PRO A 20 -27.67 -10.45 9.53
C PRO A 20 -28.24 -9.01 9.45
N PRO A 21 -29.05 -8.56 10.43
CA PRO A 21 -29.33 -7.15 10.62
C PRO A 21 -28.59 -6.55 11.83
N SER A 22 -28.11 -5.32 11.67
CA SER A 22 -27.75 -4.34 12.70
C SER A 22 -28.97 -3.48 13.11
N PRO A 23 -28.89 -2.44 13.99
CA PRO A 23 -28.64 -2.41 15.45
C PRO A 23 -29.71 -1.57 16.24
N SER A 24 -29.45 -1.35 17.55
CA SER A 24 -30.00 -0.33 18.51
C SER A 24 -31.12 -0.75 19.50
N PRO A 25 -31.41 -0.05 20.63
CA PRO A 25 -30.65 0.91 21.47
C PRO A 25 -30.71 0.67 23.03
N SER A 26 -29.86 1.41 23.75
CA SER A 26 -29.79 1.88 25.18
C SER A 26 -31.04 1.76 26.11
N PRO A 27 -30.96 1.81 27.48
CA PRO A 27 -30.23 2.85 28.25
C PRO A 27 -29.59 2.50 29.62
N SER A 28 -28.68 3.39 30.02
CA SER A 28 -28.06 3.54 31.36
C SER A 28 -29.06 3.90 32.46
N PRO A 29 -28.67 3.84 33.76
CA PRO A 29 -28.18 5.08 34.38
C PRO A 29 -27.07 4.95 35.45
N ARG A 30 -26.24 6.01 35.47
CA ARG A 30 -25.67 6.76 36.61
C ARG A 30 -24.86 6.03 37.70
N ALA A 31 -23.56 6.33 37.67
CA ALA A 31 -22.67 6.36 38.82
C ALA A 31 -22.84 7.65 39.66
N PRO A 32 -22.44 7.63 40.95
CA PRO A 32 -21.87 8.77 41.63
C PRO A 32 -20.37 8.57 41.89
N ALA A 33 -19.63 9.66 41.79
CA ALA A 33 -18.25 9.81 42.24
C ALA A 33 -18.18 10.11 43.75
N LEU A 34 -17.06 9.75 44.41
CA LEU A 34 -16.39 10.41 45.56
C LEU A 34 -15.34 9.41 46.14
N ILE A 35 -14.03 9.70 46.07
CA ILE A 35 -13.13 10.25 47.12
C ILE A 35 -12.99 9.37 48.38
N VAL A 36 -11.78 9.38 48.97
CA VAL A 36 -11.32 8.87 50.31
C VAL A 36 -10.60 7.51 50.18
N SER A 37 -9.26 7.41 50.27
CA SER A 37 -8.32 7.64 51.39
C SER A 37 -8.38 6.60 52.52
N ASN A 38 -7.17 6.12 52.87
CA ASN A 38 -6.69 5.53 54.12
C ASN A 38 -7.50 4.50 54.94
N SER A 39 -6.69 3.58 55.46
CA SER A 39 -6.80 2.82 56.71
C SER A 39 -7.55 1.48 56.69
N ASN A 40 -6.80 0.42 56.95
CA ASN A 40 -7.24 -0.66 57.83
C ASN A 40 -6.11 -0.94 58.82
N LYS A 41 -6.24 -0.32 60.00
CA LYS A 41 -5.69 -0.79 61.27
C LYS A 41 -6.76 -1.65 61.92
N ALA A 42 -6.44 -2.90 62.24
CA ALA A 42 -6.96 -3.59 63.41
C ALA A 42 -5.73 -3.80 64.32
N LEU A 43 -5.47 -2.95 65.33
CA LEU A 43 -6.07 -2.91 66.67
C LEU A 43 -6.07 -4.28 67.37
N GLY A 44 -4.90 -4.64 67.90
CA GLY A 44 -4.76 -5.25 69.22
C GLY A 44 -4.12 -4.21 70.16
N VAL A 45 -4.89 -3.74 71.14
CA VAL A 45 -4.54 -2.78 72.21
C VAL A 45 -4.11 -3.62 73.43
N SER A 46 -2.85 -3.58 73.84
CA SER A 46 -2.21 -2.71 74.85
C SER A 46 -2.21 -3.25 76.28
N ASN A 47 -1.04 -3.25 76.91
CA ASN A 47 -0.69 -2.42 78.08
C ASN A 47 0.76 -2.81 78.46
N SER A 48 1.65 -1.97 78.95
CA SER A 48 1.65 -0.61 79.51
C SER A 48 3.13 -0.15 79.36
N GLY A 49 3.47 1.10 79.11
CA GLY A 49 3.26 2.25 79.97
C GLY A 49 4.63 2.86 80.31
N LYS A 50 4.90 4.06 79.79
CA LYS A 50 5.67 5.19 80.38
C LYS A 50 6.50 5.94 79.33
N ALA A 51 6.14 7.19 79.12
CA ALA A 51 6.97 8.21 78.50
C ALA A 51 7.65 9.07 79.58
N LEU A 52 8.95 9.29 79.37
CA LEU A 52 9.71 10.54 79.55
C LEU A 52 9.66 11.27 80.90
N VAL A 53 10.78 11.21 81.63
CA VAL A 53 11.56 12.41 81.99
C VAL A 53 13.05 12.08 81.81
N VAL A 54 13.70 12.80 80.90
CA VAL A 54 15.16 12.92 80.83
C VAL A 54 15.54 14.08 81.73
N SER A 55 16.27 13.79 82.80
CA SER A 55 17.10 14.76 83.52
C SER A 55 18.51 14.73 82.92
N ASN A 56 19.04 15.92 82.63
CA ASN A 56 20.42 16.19 82.23
C ASN A 56 21.44 15.44 83.08
N SER A 57 22.38 14.72 82.45
CA SER A 57 23.81 15.04 82.48
C SER A 57 24.65 13.85 81.97
N GLY A 58 25.78 14.16 81.35
CA GLY A 58 26.98 13.33 81.47
C GLY A 58 27.10 12.14 80.53
N LYS A 59 28.02 12.29 79.57
CA LYS A 59 28.87 11.26 78.97
C LYS A 59 28.77 9.86 79.62
N ALA A 60 28.33 8.88 78.85
CA ALA A 60 28.84 7.50 78.92
C ALA A 60 28.54 6.79 77.60
N LEU A 61 29.60 6.55 76.82
CA LEU A 61 29.61 5.51 75.78
C LEU A 61 29.41 4.18 76.49
N VAL A 62 28.18 3.66 76.47
CA VAL A 62 27.90 2.29 76.91
C VAL A 62 28.32 1.38 75.76
N VAL A 63 29.57 0.89 75.84
CA VAL A 63 30.04 -0.25 75.06
C VAL A 63 29.39 -1.49 75.68
N SER A 64 28.39 -2.05 75.01
CA SER A 64 27.73 -3.29 75.46
C SER A 64 28.42 -4.51 74.87
N ASN A 65 28.84 -5.39 75.77
CA ASN A 65 29.52 -6.68 75.58
C ASN A 65 29.22 -7.44 74.27
N SER A 66 30.30 -7.76 73.57
CA SER A 66 30.45 -8.79 72.53
C SER A 66 29.79 -10.12 72.94
N GLY A 67 28.75 -10.53 72.22
CA GLY A 67 28.03 -11.77 72.43
C GLY A 67 28.78 -12.97 71.85
N LYS A 68 29.39 -13.78 72.70
CA LYS A 68 30.01 -15.07 72.35
C LYS A 68 28.94 -16.16 72.16
N ARG A 69 28.91 -16.84 71.01
CA ARG A 69 28.44 -18.24 70.90
C ARG A 69 29.40 -19.04 70.02
N ILE A 70 29.80 -20.20 70.54
CA ILE A 70 30.71 -21.18 69.92
C ILE A 70 29.83 -22.23 69.23
N ASP A 71 30.13 -22.57 67.98
CA ASP A 71 29.50 -23.68 67.26
C ASP A 71 30.41 -24.92 67.27
N GLN A 72 29.83 -26.11 67.10
CA GLN A 72 30.48 -27.43 67.32
C GLN A 72 31.63 -27.78 66.32
N SER A 73 32.06 -26.85 65.48
CA SER A 73 33.17 -27.03 64.51
C SER A 73 34.39 -26.13 64.76
N GLY A 74 34.45 -25.42 65.88
CA GLY A 74 35.64 -24.70 66.33
C GLY A 74 35.96 -23.38 65.61
N LYS A 75 35.19 -22.97 64.60
CA LYS A 75 35.32 -21.63 63.96
C LYS A 75 34.42 -20.60 64.67
N LYS A 76 35.02 -19.56 65.25
CA LYS A 76 34.29 -18.48 65.97
C LYS A 76 33.78 -17.44 64.96
N LYS A 77 32.48 -17.14 65.01
CA LYS A 77 31.80 -16.19 64.12
C LYS A 77 31.66 -14.82 64.80
N TYR A 78 32.10 -13.76 64.14
CA TYR A 78 31.84 -12.37 64.54
C TYR A 78 30.32 -12.11 64.56
N VAL A 79 29.80 -11.51 65.63
CA VAL A 79 28.36 -11.22 65.76
C VAL A 79 28.07 -9.79 65.29
N LYS A 80 27.22 -9.67 64.28
CA LYS A 80 26.81 -8.40 63.67
C LYS A 80 26.09 -7.52 64.69
N GLN A 81 26.74 -6.44 65.15
CA GLN A 81 26.09 -5.40 65.93
C GLN A 81 25.47 -4.38 64.99
N VAL A 82 24.15 -4.22 65.10
CA VAL A 82 23.33 -3.40 64.21
C VAL A 82 22.85 -2.18 64.97
N THR A 83 23.21 -0.97 64.53
CA THR A 83 22.95 0.26 65.29
C THR A 83 22.12 1.30 64.53
N GLY A 84 21.86 1.10 63.23
CA GLY A 84 21.07 2.01 62.39
C GLY A 84 19.69 1.51 61.95
N ARG A 85 18.92 2.38 61.28
CA ARG A 85 17.55 2.08 60.75
C ARG A 85 17.54 1.08 59.59
N HIS A 86 18.64 0.93 58.86
CA HIS A 86 18.74 0.04 57.69
C HIS A 86 19.72 -1.12 57.93
N ASN A 87 19.77 -1.60 59.17
CA ASN A 87 20.82 -2.44 59.69
C ASN A 87 22.25 -1.95 59.40
N ASP A 88 22.45 -0.64 59.45
CA ASP A 88 23.78 -0.03 59.33
C ASP A 88 24.65 -0.50 60.50
N THR A 89 25.85 -0.97 60.20
CA THR A 89 26.86 -1.24 61.22
C THR A 89 27.43 0.08 61.74
N GLU A 90 28.10 0.07 62.88
CA GLU A 90 28.77 1.27 63.41
C GLU A 90 29.76 1.87 62.40
N LEU A 91 30.39 1.01 61.58
CA LEU A 91 31.26 1.43 60.49
C LEU A 91 30.51 2.18 59.38
N HIS A 92 29.29 1.76 59.02
CA HIS A 92 28.44 2.49 58.06
C HIS A 92 28.05 3.86 58.60
N LEU A 93 27.70 3.98 59.88
CA LEU A 93 27.35 5.26 60.51
C LEU A 93 28.56 6.20 60.61
N ALA A 94 29.74 5.68 60.95
CA ALA A 94 30.98 6.45 60.96
C ALA A 94 31.34 6.94 59.55
N ALA A 95 31.22 6.06 58.54
CA ALA A 95 31.40 6.41 57.14
C ALA A 95 30.37 7.42 56.62
N GLN A 96 29.12 7.33 57.07
CA GLN A 96 28.05 8.28 56.73
C GLN A 96 28.28 9.67 57.31
N LYS A 97 28.93 9.76 58.49
CA LYS A 97 29.27 11.03 59.15
C LYS A 97 30.62 11.60 58.69
N GLY A 98 31.46 10.79 58.05
CA GLY A 98 32.81 11.21 57.66
C GLY A 98 33.81 11.21 58.82
N ASP A 99 33.49 10.51 59.92
CA ASP A 99 34.33 10.49 61.12
C ASP A 99 35.46 9.47 60.99
N VAL A 100 36.62 9.94 60.52
CA VAL A 100 37.82 9.13 60.33
C VAL A 100 38.35 8.57 61.66
N ALA A 101 38.23 9.34 62.74
CA ALA A 101 38.72 8.92 64.05
C ALA A 101 37.88 7.75 64.59
N ALA A 102 36.56 7.82 64.44
CA ALA A 102 35.67 6.71 64.77
C ALA A 102 35.95 5.47 63.91
N VAL A 103 36.21 5.63 62.61
CA VAL A 103 36.59 4.50 61.73
C VAL A 103 37.88 3.84 62.20
N ARG A 104 38.92 4.62 62.51
CA ARG A 104 40.19 4.10 63.04
C ARG A 104 40.02 3.45 64.41
N GLN A 105 39.20 4.03 65.27
CA GLN A 105 38.91 3.47 66.58
C GLN A 105 38.19 2.12 66.45
N ILE A 106 37.15 2.01 65.63
CA ILE A 106 36.43 0.75 65.40
C ILE A 106 37.38 -0.32 64.84
N LEU A 107 38.22 0.04 63.87
CA LEU A 107 39.23 -0.89 63.32
C LEU A 107 40.35 -1.23 64.32
N GLY A 108 40.65 -0.33 65.26
CA GLY A 108 41.59 -0.52 66.36
C GLY A 108 41.06 -1.43 67.46
N GLU A 109 39.80 -1.25 67.86
CA GLU A 109 39.13 -2.05 68.89
C GLU A 109 39.01 -3.53 68.49
N ILE A 110 38.82 -3.80 67.19
CA ILE A 110 38.88 -5.18 66.65
C ILE A 110 40.23 -5.84 67.00
N ASN A 111 41.32 -5.07 66.98
CA ASN A 111 42.66 -5.59 67.26
C ASN A 111 42.82 -5.92 68.74
N GLU A 112 42.34 -5.02 69.61
CA GLU A 112 42.42 -5.16 71.05
C GLU A 112 41.56 -6.33 71.55
N GLN A 113 40.34 -6.48 71.03
CA GLN A 113 39.46 -7.59 71.37
C GLN A 113 40.06 -8.94 70.95
N MET A 114 40.78 -8.98 69.83
CA MET A 114 41.42 -10.21 69.35
C MET A 114 42.73 -10.52 70.08
N LEU A 115 43.53 -9.52 70.46
CA LEU A 115 44.77 -9.69 71.23
C LEU A 115 44.55 -10.40 72.57
N GLN A 116 43.34 -10.31 73.12
CA GLN A 116 42.95 -11.02 74.35
C GLN A 116 42.64 -12.51 74.15
N THR A 117 42.48 -12.99 72.92
CA THR A 117 41.87 -14.30 72.65
C THR A 117 42.82 -15.32 71.99
N LEU A 118 43.87 -14.90 71.28
CA LEU A 118 44.74 -15.77 70.48
C LEU A 118 46.20 -15.24 70.46
N ARG A 119 47.23 -16.11 70.49
CA ARG A 119 48.65 -15.75 70.32
C ARG A 119 49.33 -16.72 69.34
N GLY A 120 49.99 -16.20 68.28
CA GLY A 120 50.76 -16.99 67.31
C GLY A 120 50.97 -16.25 65.98
N ALA A 121 51.78 -16.79 65.05
CA ALA A 121 51.98 -16.22 63.71
C ALA A 121 50.71 -16.29 62.83
N ASP A 122 49.80 -17.22 63.12
CA ASP A 122 48.48 -17.33 62.48
C ASP A 122 47.50 -16.22 62.94
N PHE A 123 47.83 -15.48 64.01
CA PHE A 123 46.99 -14.43 64.58
C PHE A 123 46.83 -13.22 63.65
N ASP A 124 47.93 -12.74 63.05
CA ASP A 124 47.90 -11.55 62.19
C ASP A 124 47.08 -11.81 60.91
N ALA A 125 47.11 -13.05 60.41
CA ALA A 125 46.31 -13.48 59.28
C ALA A 125 44.82 -13.55 59.63
N GLU A 126 44.45 -14.14 60.78
CA GLU A 126 43.05 -14.20 61.23
C GLU A 126 42.47 -12.82 61.56
N VAL A 127 43.24 -11.93 62.19
CA VAL A 127 42.83 -10.55 62.46
C VAL A 127 42.60 -9.79 61.15
N ALA A 128 43.49 -9.97 60.16
CA ALA A 128 43.32 -9.37 58.85
C ALA A 128 42.06 -9.89 58.13
N GLU A 129 41.78 -11.19 58.22
CA GLU A 129 40.55 -11.80 57.65
C GLU A 129 39.28 -11.24 58.32
N ILE A 130 39.28 -11.08 59.64
CA ILE A 130 38.13 -10.52 60.37
C ILE A 130 37.93 -9.03 60.09
N ARG A 131 39.00 -8.22 60.06
CA ARG A 131 38.89 -6.81 59.66
C ARG A 131 38.29 -6.67 58.27
N SER A 132 38.77 -7.50 57.35
CA SER A 132 38.26 -7.57 55.98
C SER A 132 36.77 -7.97 55.97
N ALA A 133 36.37 -8.98 56.75
CA ALA A 133 34.97 -9.37 56.86
C ALA A 133 34.09 -8.21 57.34
N VAL A 134 34.50 -7.50 58.40
CA VAL A 134 33.74 -6.37 58.97
C VAL A 134 33.61 -5.19 58.00
N VAL A 135 34.67 -4.86 57.25
CA VAL A 135 34.66 -3.74 56.28
C VAL A 135 33.77 -4.03 55.07
N ASN A 136 33.71 -5.30 54.65
CA ASN A 136 32.94 -5.74 53.50
C ASN A 136 31.50 -6.16 53.85
N GLU A 137 31.09 -6.01 55.12
CA GLU A 137 29.69 -6.21 55.53
C GLU A 137 28.76 -5.26 54.78
N VAL A 138 27.58 -5.77 54.45
CA VAL A 138 26.54 -4.99 53.78
C VAL A 138 25.37 -4.66 54.72
N ASN A 139 24.83 -3.46 54.58
CA ASN A 139 23.58 -3.05 55.22
C ASN A 139 22.35 -3.62 54.48
N GLU A 140 21.13 -3.30 54.93
CA GLU A 140 19.90 -3.75 54.25
C GLU A 140 19.78 -3.23 52.82
N LEU A 141 20.46 -2.14 52.46
CA LEU A 141 20.45 -1.58 51.11
C LEU A 141 21.50 -2.27 50.21
N GLY A 142 22.26 -3.22 50.73
CA GLY A 142 23.36 -3.89 50.02
C GLY A 142 24.60 -2.99 49.88
N GLU A 143 24.69 -1.93 50.67
CA GLU A 143 25.78 -0.97 50.65
C GLU A 143 26.84 -1.41 51.64
N THR A 144 28.12 -1.22 51.29
CA THR A 144 29.25 -1.36 52.21
C THR A 144 29.59 0.01 52.82
N ALA A 145 30.37 0.02 53.91
CA ALA A 145 30.84 1.28 54.49
C ALA A 145 31.63 2.13 53.48
N LEU A 146 32.39 1.48 52.59
CA LEU A 146 33.08 2.13 51.47
C LEU A 146 32.09 2.78 50.49
N PHE A 147 30.99 2.09 50.14
CA PHE A 147 29.93 2.66 49.30
C PHE A 147 29.35 3.93 49.92
N THR A 148 29.01 3.91 51.22
CA THR A 148 28.45 5.06 51.91
C THR A 148 29.43 6.24 51.97
N ALA A 149 30.71 5.98 52.26
CA ALA A 149 31.75 7.01 52.23
C ALA A 149 31.94 7.60 50.83
N ALA A 150 31.93 6.75 49.79
CA ALA A 150 32.03 7.15 48.39
C ALA A 150 30.80 7.94 47.92
N GLU A 151 29.59 7.63 48.40
CA GLU A 151 28.40 8.43 48.09
C GLU A 151 28.49 9.84 48.68
N LYS A 152 28.92 9.95 49.94
CA LYS A 152 28.99 11.22 50.67
C LYS A 152 30.19 12.09 50.29
N GLY A 153 31.24 11.51 49.71
CA GLY A 153 32.41 12.26 49.25
C GLY A 153 33.52 12.35 50.29
N TYR A 154 33.55 11.48 51.30
CA TYR A 154 34.57 11.55 52.37
C TYR A 154 35.85 10.82 51.97
N ILE A 155 36.74 11.54 51.30
CA ILE A 155 38.02 11.05 50.77
C ILE A 155 38.87 10.38 51.86
N SER A 156 38.99 11.01 53.03
CA SER A 156 39.81 10.48 54.13
C SER A 156 39.30 9.15 54.65
N VAL A 157 37.98 8.97 54.75
CA VAL A 157 37.38 7.68 55.16
C VAL A 157 37.62 6.62 54.09
N VAL A 158 37.48 6.97 52.81
CA VAL A 158 37.76 6.05 51.70
C VAL A 158 39.21 5.55 51.74
N LYS A 159 40.18 6.44 51.96
CA LYS A 159 41.60 6.07 52.07
C LYS A 159 41.89 5.11 53.23
N GLU A 160 41.19 5.26 54.35
CA GLU A 160 41.36 4.39 55.52
C GLU A 160 40.68 3.03 55.35
N LEU A 161 39.55 2.96 54.64
CA LEU A 161 38.81 1.70 54.44
C LEU A 161 39.41 0.83 53.33
N LEU A 162 40.03 1.43 52.31
CA LEU A 162 40.54 0.73 51.13
C LEU A 162 41.56 -0.38 51.42
N PRO A 163 42.57 -0.20 52.29
CA PRO A 163 43.53 -1.26 52.60
C PRO A 163 42.90 -2.54 53.16
N TYR A 164 41.72 -2.43 53.75
CA TYR A 164 40.99 -3.54 54.38
C TYR A 164 39.84 -4.06 53.49
N THR A 165 39.60 -3.45 52.34
CA THR A 165 38.52 -3.84 51.42
C THR A 165 38.98 -4.97 50.52
N THR A 166 38.14 -5.98 50.30
CA THR A 166 38.45 -7.08 49.37
C THR A 166 38.12 -6.70 47.93
N LYS A 167 38.73 -7.41 46.97
CA LYS A 167 38.39 -7.25 45.53
C LYS A 167 36.90 -7.50 45.24
N GLU A 168 36.25 -8.39 45.99
CA GLU A 168 34.82 -8.63 45.87
C GLU A 168 34.00 -7.52 46.55
N GLY A 169 34.46 -7.03 47.71
CA GLY A 169 33.84 -5.94 48.46
C GLY A 169 33.79 -4.62 47.68
N ILE A 170 34.87 -4.23 47.00
CA ILE A 170 34.91 -3.02 46.18
C ILE A 170 34.01 -3.10 44.93
N ARG A 171 33.66 -4.32 44.49
CA ARG A 171 32.74 -4.59 43.37
C ARG A 171 31.32 -4.89 43.83
N THR A 172 31.08 -4.88 45.15
CA THR A 172 29.77 -5.18 45.72
C THR A 172 28.79 -4.09 45.33
N LYS A 173 27.64 -4.53 44.81
CA LYS A 173 26.59 -3.64 44.32
C LYS A 173 25.49 -3.52 45.35
N ASN A 174 25.01 -2.30 45.54
CA ASN A 174 23.80 -2.07 46.31
C ASN A 174 22.55 -2.62 45.60
N LYS A 175 21.39 -2.58 46.26
CA LYS A 175 20.10 -3.01 45.70
C LYS A 175 19.70 -2.26 44.42
N SER A 176 20.25 -1.07 44.20
CA SER A 176 20.06 -0.29 42.97
C SER A 176 21.06 -0.67 41.87
N GLY A 177 21.90 -1.69 42.10
CA GLY A 177 22.88 -2.19 41.14
C GLY A 177 24.12 -1.30 40.99
N PHE A 178 24.41 -0.37 41.90
CA PHE A 178 25.59 0.50 41.84
C PHE A 178 26.68 0.00 42.77
N ASP A 179 27.93 0.04 42.31
CA ASP A 179 29.12 -0.15 43.14
C ASP A 179 29.66 1.22 43.64
N PRO A 180 30.67 1.24 44.53
CA PRO A 180 31.28 2.47 45.05
C PRO A 180 31.80 3.41 43.96
N LEU A 181 32.34 2.89 42.85
CA LEU A 181 32.84 3.73 41.75
C LEU A 181 31.67 4.40 41.00
N HIS A 182 30.59 3.67 40.72
CA HIS A 182 29.41 4.21 40.06
C HIS A 182 28.79 5.35 40.85
N ILE A 183 28.65 5.21 42.17
CA ILE A 183 28.05 6.26 43.00
C ILE A 183 28.99 7.46 43.12
N ALA A 184 30.30 7.26 43.31
CA ALA A 184 31.28 8.35 43.30
C ALA A 184 31.25 9.11 41.96
N ALA A 185 31.21 8.38 40.84
CA ALA A 185 31.12 8.95 39.50
C ALA A 185 29.79 9.69 39.26
N SER A 186 28.67 9.16 39.76
CA SER A 186 27.34 9.79 39.68
C SER A 186 27.20 11.02 40.58
N ARG A 187 28.01 11.15 41.63
CA ARG A 187 28.00 12.29 42.55
C ARG A 187 29.06 13.34 42.20
N GLY A 188 30.04 12.98 41.36
CA GLY A 188 31.08 13.88 40.89
C GLY A 188 32.32 13.95 41.76
N HIS A 189 32.52 12.97 42.64
CA HIS A 189 33.64 12.93 43.58
C HIS A 189 34.92 12.46 42.87
N HIS A 190 35.55 13.37 42.12
CA HIS A 190 36.69 13.09 41.24
C HIS A 190 37.88 12.43 41.96
N GLU A 191 38.27 12.93 43.13
CA GLU A 191 39.39 12.36 43.89
C GLU A 191 39.10 10.92 44.35
N ILE A 192 37.86 10.62 44.74
CA ILE A 192 37.46 9.27 45.12
C ILE A 192 37.50 8.33 43.91
N VAL A 193 37.02 8.80 42.75
CA VAL A 193 37.12 8.04 41.49
C VAL A 193 38.58 7.73 41.16
N GLN A 194 39.48 8.72 41.32
CA GLN A 194 40.90 8.52 41.08
C GLN A 194 41.48 7.45 42.02
N ILE A 195 41.25 7.57 43.33
CA ILE A 195 41.77 6.63 44.33
C ILE A 195 41.24 5.21 44.08
N LEU A 196 39.95 5.05 43.75
CA LEU A 196 39.35 3.75 43.46
C LEU A 196 39.94 3.11 42.20
N LEU A 197 40.19 3.90 41.15
CA LEU A 197 40.80 3.42 39.90
C LEU A 197 42.30 3.14 40.03
N GLU A 198 43.01 3.84 40.92
CA GLU A 198 44.40 3.53 41.29
C GLU A 198 44.49 2.21 42.04
N HIS A 199 43.48 1.87 42.85
CA HIS A 199 43.41 0.60 43.57
C HIS A 199 42.98 -0.57 42.67
N ASP A 200 41.95 -0.38 41.84
CA ASP A 200 41.49 -1.37 40.87
C ASP A 200 41.00 -0.70 39.56
N PRO A 201 41.83 -0.69 38.50
CA PRO A 201 41.46 -0.14 37.20
C PRO A 201 40.27 -0.84 36.53
N GLU A 202 40.00 -2.12 36.86
CA GLU A 202 38.90 -2.89 36.25
C GLU A 202 37.52 -2.35 36.65
N LEU A 203 37.44 -1.59 37.75
CA LEU A 203 36.20 -0.93 38.19
C LEU A 203 35.63 -0.01 37.11
N SER A 204 36.46 0.58 36.26
CA SER A 204 35.98 1.42 35.15
C SER A 204 35.03 0.70 34.19
N LYS A 205 35.17 -0.62 34.05
CA LYS A 205 34.39 -1.49 33.15
C LYS A 205 33.21 -2.18 33.83
N THR A 206 33.03 -1.97 35.14
CA THR A 206 31.88 -2.56 35.83
C THR A 206 30.59 -1.95 35.27
N VAL A 207 29.53 -2.73 35.33
CA VAL A 207 28.23 -2.33 34.83
C VAL A 207 27.22 -2.33 35.96
N GLY A 208 26.58 -1.19 36.16
CA GLY A 208 25.51 -1.06 37.12
C GLY A 208 24.15 -1.40 36.53
N GLN A 209 23.09 -0.82 37.11
CA GLN A 209 21.72 -1.04 36.64
C GLN A 209 21.53 -0.64 35.17
N SER A 210 20.83 -1.49 34.41
CA SER A 210 20.62 -1.32 32.96
C SER A 210 21.93 -1.30 32.14
N ASN A 211 22.97 -1.98 32.60
CA ASN A 211 24.31 -1.99 32.00
C ASN A 211 24.93 -0.59 31.85
N ALA A 212 24.65 0.33 32.78
CA ALA A 212 25.28 1.65 32.78
C ALA A 212 26.70 1.52 33.35
N THR A 213 27.71 2.05 32.66
CA THR A 213 29.09 2.14 33.18
C THR A 213 29.26 3.40 34.05
N PRO A 214 30.34 3.49 34.86
CA PRO A 214 30.66 4.70 35.62
C PRO A 214 30.76 5.96 34.73
N LEU A 215 31.31 5.81 33.52
CA LEU A 215 31.39 6.88 32.51
C LEU A 215 30.00 7.41 32.14
N ILE A 216 29.04 6.50 31.91
CA ILE A 216 27.67 6.86 31.55
C ILE A 216 26.98 7.56 32.72
N SER A 217 27.20 7.11 33.96
CA SER A 217 26.67 7.75 35.17
C SER A 217 27.19 9.19 35.32
N ALA A 218 28.51 9.39 35.21
CA ALA A 218 29.14 10.71 35.27
C ALA A 218 28.67 11.64 34.13
N ALA A 219 28.61 11.12 32.90
CA ALA A 219 28.17 11.86 31.72
C ALA A 219 26.69 12.27 31.80
N THR A 220 25.84 11.44 32.38
CA THR A 220 24.41 11.75 32.58
C THR A 220 24.22 12.86 33.63
N LYS A 221 25.10 12.91 34.64
CA LYS A 221 25.00 13.84 35.77
C LYS A 221 25.75 15.15 35.57
N GLY A 222 26.62 15.25 34.58
CA GLY A 222 27.30 16.51 34.25
C GLY A 222 28.69 16.66 34.87
N HIS A 223 29.31 15.58 35.34
CA HIS A 223 30.60 15.65 36.02
C HIS A 223 31.78 15.51 35.04
N LEU A 224 32.18 16.64 34.44
CA LEU A 224 33.24 16.70 33.41
C LEU A 224 34.60 16.18 33.89
N SER A 225 35.02 16.53 35.11
CA SER A 225 36.30 16.09 35.69
C SER A 225 36.39 14.56 35.76
N VAL A 226 35.34 13.92 36.28
CA VAL A 226 35.20 12.47 36.33
C VAL A 226 35.21 11.83 34.94
N VAL A 227 34.49 12.42 33.98
CA VAL A 227 34.47 11.93 32.59
C VAL A 227 35.87 11.96 31.97
N LYS A 228 36.60 13.07 32.15
CA LYS A 228 37.98 13.19 31.64
C LYS A 228 38.92 12.17 32.28
N GLU A 229 38.78 11.93 33.58
CA GLU A 229 39.58 10.92 34.30
C GLU A 229 39.28 9.50 33.84
N LEU A 230 38.01 9.12 33.71
CA LEU A 230 37.65 7.78 33.23
C LEU A 230 38.15 7.54 31.79
N LEU A 231 38.08 8.56 30.93
CA LEU A 231 38.58 8.47 29.55
C LEU A 231 40.10 8.57 29.42
N SER A 232 40.80 9.12 30.42
CA SER A 232 42.26 9.11 30.45
C SER A 232 42.80 7.74 30.85
N LYS A 233 42.09 7.04 31.74
CA LYS A 233 42.42 5.66 32.17
C LYS A 233 42.05 4.63 31.12
N ASP A 234 40.85 4.71 30.54
CA ASP A 234 40.43 3.77 29.50
C ASP A 234 39.49 4.44 28.46
N PRO A 235 39.97 4.71 27.23
CA PRO A 235 39.14 5.28 26.18
C PRO A 235 38.11 4.28 25.60
N SER A 236 38.30 2.96 25.79
CA SER A 236 37.37 1.93 25.27
C SER A 236 36.00 1.98 25.93
N LEU A 237 35.87 2.66 27.08
CA LEU A 237 34.60 2.89 27.76
C LEU A 237 33.56 3.62 26.90
N LEU A 238 33.98 4.34 25.86
CA LEU A 238 33.07 4.98 24.89
C LEU A 238 32.28 3.97 24.05
N GLU A 239 32.79 2.75 23.91
CA GLU A 239 32.19 1.71 23.09
C GLU A 239 31.09 0.95 23.81
N ILE A 240 31.08 0.98 25.15
CA ILE A 240 30.16 0.20 25.97
C ILE A 240 28.82 0.95 26.11
N PRO A 241 27.72 0.47 25.51
CA PRO A 241 26.42 1.11 25.63
C PRO A 241 25.60 0.53 26.78
N ARG A 242 24.58 1.27 27.23
CA ARG A 242 23.53 0.72 28.12
C ARG A 242 22.72 -0.37 27.44
N SER A 243 21.90 -1.07 28.24
CA SER A 243 20.97 -2.11 27.76
C SER A 243 20.00 -1.64 26.66
N ASN A 244 19.73 -0.33 26.55
CA ASN A 244 18.90 0.26 25.49
C ASN A 244 19.69 0.76 24.27
N GLY A 245 21.01 0.50 24.21
CA GLY A 245 21.91 0.95 23.14
C GLY A 245 22.40 2.39 23.29
N LYS A 246 22.02 3.11 24.35
CA LYS A 246 22.47 4.49 24.55
C LYS A 246 23.87 4.54 25.16
N ASN A 247 24.77 5.26 24.50
CA ASN A 247 26.11 5.56 25.01
C ASN A 247 26.12 6.85 25.87
N ALA A 248 27.30 7.22 26.38
CA ALA A 248 27.51 8.44 27.18
C ALA A 248 27.12 9.73 26.42
N LEU A 249 27.36 9.79 25.10
CA LEU A 249 27.03 10.95 24.27
C LEU A 249 25.52 11.15 24.16
N HIS A 250 24.74 10.08 23.97
CA HIS A 250 23.27 10.15 23.92
C HIS A 250 22.67 10.77 25.20
N LEU A 251 23.16 10.36 26.37
CA LEU A 251 22.60 10.81 27.64
C LEU A 251 23.08 12.22 28.02
N SER A 252 24.37 12.52 27.86
CA SER A 252 24.89 13.88 28.09
C SER A 252 24.25 14.89 27.14
N ALA A 253 24.02 14.51 25.87
CA ALA A 253 23.33 15.36 24.90
C ALA A 253 21.88 15.66 25.32
N ARG A 254 21.13 14.65 25.79
CA ARG A 254 19.75 14.85 26.27
C ARG A 254 19.68 15.80 27.47
N GLN A 255 20.63 15.67 28.38
CA GLN A 255 20.67 16.45 29.63
C GLN A 255 21.24 17.86 29.43
N GLY A 256 21.83 18.14 28.25
CA GLY A 256 22.33 19.47 27.91
C GLY A 256 23.76 19.74 28.39
N HIS A 257 24.55 18.71 28.70
CA HIS A 257 25.92 18.86 29.21
C HIS A 257 26.93 19.12 28.08
N ALA A 258 26.96 20.36 27.59
CA ALA A 258 27.75 20.78 26.42
C ALA A 258 29.25 20.47 26.55
N ASP A 259 29.86 20.71 27.72
CA ASP A 259 31.29 20.47 27.93
C ASP A 259 31.65 18.98 27.85
N ILE A 260 30.75 18.11 28.31
CA ILE A 260 30.91 16.66 28.23
C ILE A 260 30.76 16.19 26.80
N VAL A 261 29.74 16.69 26.09
CA VAL A 261 29.55 16.40 24.66
C VAL A 261 30.81 16.77 23.87
N LYS A 262 31.37 17.96 24.13
CA LYS A 262 32.63 18.40 23.52
C LYS A 262 33.79 17.47 23.87
N ALA A 263 33.96 17.10 25.13
CA ALA A 263 35.04 16.19 25.56
C ALA A 263 34.92 14.79 24.94
N LEU A 264 33.70 14.25 24.83
CA LEU A 264 33.45 12.94 24.21
C LEU A 264 33.73 12.96 22.71
N LEU A 265 33.28 13.99 21.99
CA LEU A 265 33.51 14.16 20.55
C LEU A 265 34.99 14.42 20.22
N GLN A 266 35.73 15.09 21.11
CA GLN A 266 37.17 15.26 20.96
C GLN A 266 37.94 13.93 21.05
N LYS A 267 37.41 12.94 21.79
CA LYS A 267 38.02 11.61 21.91
C LYS A 267 37.62 10.69 20.76
N ASP A 268 36.34 10.69 20.38
CA ASP A 268 35.84 9.94 19.22
C ASP A 268 34.77 10.76 18.47
N PRO A 269 35.12 11.40 17.34
CA PRO A 269 34.16 12.11 16.50
C PRO A 269 33.08 11.20 15.90
N GLN A 270 33.38 9.92 15.64
CA GLN A 270 32.44 8.96 15.04
C GLN A 270 31.29 8.60 15.99
N LEU A 271 31.45 8.90 17.29
CA LEU A 271 30.44 8.68 18.32
C LEU A 271 29.12 9.38 18.01
N ALA A 272 29.14 10.50 17.27
CA ALA A 272 27.96 11.26 16.86
C ALA A 272 27.02 10.47 15.93
N ARG A 273 27.58 9.59 15.09
CA ARG A 273 26.83 8.75 14.12
C ARG A 273 26.25 7.49 14.73
N ARG A 274 26.76 7.04 15.88
CA ARG A 274 26.28 5.81 16.52
C ARG A 274 24.82 5.97 16.96
N THR A 275 24.04 4.90 16.79
CA THR A 275 22.59 4.90 17.08
C THR A 275 22.25 3.97 18.24
N ASP A 276 21.19 4.30 18.96
CA ASP A 276 20.62 3.44 20.00
C ASP A 276 19.73 2.31 19.41
N LYS A 277 19.13 1.47 20.27
CA LYS A 277 18.22 0.40 19.81
C LYS A 277 16.99 0.91 19.08
N LYS A 278 16.64 2.20 19.17
CA LYS A 278 15.54 2.84 18.43
C LYS A 278 16.04 3.55 17.16
N GLY A 279 17.32 3.41 16.80
CA GLY A 279 17.94 4.08 15.66
C GLY A 279 18.21 5.57 15.91
N GLN A 280 18.12 6.04 17.16
CA GLN A 280 18.28 7.45 17.48
C GLN A 280 19.76 7.76 17.69
N THR A 281 20.26 8.80 17.04
CA THR A 281 21.61 9.37 17.26
C THR A 281 21.64 10.30 18.47
N ALA A 282 22.84 10.78 18.83
CA ALA A 282 23.00 11.81 19.86
C ALA A 282 22.24 13.11 19.55
N LEU A 283 22.13 13.49 18.26
CA LEU A 283 21.35 14.66 17.84
C LEU A 283 19.87 14.49 18.16
N HIS A 284 19.29 13.31 17.89
CA HIS A 284 17.90 13.01 18.26
C HIS A 284 17.65 13.09 19.78
N MET A 285 18.68 12.85 20.60
CA MET A 285 18.60 13.03 22.05
C MET A 285 18.74 14.49 22.46
N ALA A 286 19.63 15.24 21.82
CA ALA A 286 19.83 16.67 22.06
C ALA A 286 18.55 17.47 21.80
N VAL A 287 17.87 17.22 20.68
CA VAL A 287 16.62 17.92 20.32
C VAL A 287 15.42 17.53 21.20
N LYS A 288 15.51 16.42 21.97
CA LYS A 288 14.54 16.11 23.04
C LYS A 288 14.82 16.90 24.32
N GLY A 289 16.07 17.31 24.51
CA GLY A 289 16.50 18.23 25.56
C GLY A 289 16.05 19.65 25.25
N ILE A 290 16.69 20.62 25.91
CA ILE A 290 16.42 22.06 25.76
C ILE A 290 17.67 22.81 25.26
N ASN A 291 18.87 22.29 25.52
CA ASN A 291 20.10 23.05 25.29
C ASN A 291 20.50 23.09 23.80
N CYS A 292 20.31 24.27 23.19
CA CYS A 292 20.70 24.54 21.81
C CYS A 292 22.24 24.45 21.57
N ALA A 293 23.06 24.76 22.57
CA ALA A 293 24.53 24.68 22.43
C ALA A 293 25.00 23.26 22.13
N VAL A 294 24.35 22.23 22.70
CA VAL A 294 24.65 20.83 22.40
C VAL A 294 24.33 20.48 20.95
N VAL A 295 23.20 20.98 20.44
CA VAL A 295 22.79 20.76 19.05
C VAL A 295 23.84 21.37 18.11
N LYS A 296 24.26 22.61 18.36
CA LYS A 296 25.35 23.26 17.61
C LYS A 296 26.64 22.48 17.65
N LEU A 297 27.08 22.01 18.82
CA LEU A 297 28.30 21.21 18.96
C LEU A 297 28.25 19.91 18.16
N LEU A 298 27.11 19.21 18.18
CA LEU A 298 26.94 17.97 17.42
C LEU A 298 26.96 18.21 15.91
N LEU A 299 26.30 19.28 15.44
CA LEU A 299 26.27 19.66 14.02
C LEU A 299 27.62 20.20 13.53
N GLN A 300 28.37 20.89 14.38
CA GLN A 300 29.75 21.32 14.08
C GLN A 300 30.70 20.13 13.97
N ALA A 301 30.48 19.07 14.75
CA ALA A 301 31.28 17.85 14.65
C ALA A 301 30.96 17.07 13.37
N ASP A 302 29.67 16.97 13.01
CA ASP A 302 29.23 16.32 11.77
C ASP A 302 27.84 16.79 11.36
N ALA A 303 27.77 17.65 10.34
CA ALA A 303 26.50 18.20 9.85
C ALA A 303 25.60 17.12 9.21
N ALA A 304 26.19 16.03 8.67
CA ALA A 304 25.44 14.99 7.97
C ALA A 304 24.45 14.24 8.89
N ILE A 305 24.65 14.28 10.21
CA ILE A 305 23.75 13.62 11.17
C ILE A 305 22.35 14.23 11.21
N VAL A 306 22.16 15.45 10.68
CA VAL A 306 20.87 16.15 10.69
C VAL A 306 19.78 15.39 9.91
N MET A 307 20.18 14.72 8.84
CA MET A 307 19.30 13.97 7.95
C MET A 307 19.18 12.48 8.28
N LEU A 308 19.93 11.97 9.27
CA LEU A 308 19.84 10.58 9.67
C LEU A 308 18.46 10.31 10.29
N PRO A 309 17.66 9.36 9.77
CA PRO A 309 16.38 9.02 10.35
C PRO A 309 16.53 8.00 11.48
N ASP A 310 15.65 8.07 12.48
CA ASP A 310 15.46 6.98 13.44
C ASP A 310 14.69 5.79 12.84
N LYS A 311 14.46 4.71 13.61
CA LYS A 311 13.73 3.53 13.11
C LYS A 311 12.31 3.83 12.62
N PHE A 312 11.73 4.95 13.07
CA PHE A 312 10.40 5.41 12.68
C PHE A 312 10.45 6.41 11.50
N GLY A 313 11.62 6.66 10.92
CA GLY A 313 11.81 7.64 9.85
C GLY A 313 11.83 9.09 10.34
N ASN A 314 11.88 9.36 11.64
CA ASN A 314 11.94 10.73 12.14
C ASN A 314 13.38 11.24 12.03
N THR A 315 13.55 12.39 11.39
CA THR A 315 14.78 13.19 11.49
C THR A 315 14.80 14.03 12.78
N ALA A 316 15.92 14.70 13.07
CA ALA A 316 16.03 15.61 14.21
C ALA A 316 14.95 16.72 14.19
N LEU A 317 14.62 17.23 13.00
CA LEU A 317 13.60 18.27 12.79
C LEU A 317 12.20 17.81 13.23
N HIS A 318 11.81 16.58 12.88
CA HIS A 318 10.53 15.99 13.29
C HIS A 318 10.42 15.87 14.82
N ILE A 319 11.50 15.45 15.48
CA ILE A 319 11.51 15.29 16.94
C ILE A 319 11.50 16.65 17.65
N ALA A 320 12.29 17.62 17.17
CA ALA A 320 12.32 18.98 17.71
C ALA A 320 10.93 19.63 17.65
N THR A 321 10.25 19.48 16.50
CA THR A 321 8.87 19.93 16.29
C THR A 321 7.90 19.26 17.26
N ARG A 322 7.97 17.92 17.40
CA ARG A 322 7.15 17.16 18.35
C ARG A 322 7.37 17.58 19.81
N LYS A 323 8.56 18.06 20.14
CA LYS A 323 8.94 18.51 21.49
C LYS A 323 8.78 20.01 21.69
N LYS A 324 8.20 20.74 20.72
CA LYS A 324 7.94 22.18 20.77
C LYS A 324 9.22 22.98 21.06
N ARG A 325 10.32 22.67 20.36
CA ARG A 325 11.62 23.35 20.54
C ARG A 325 11.86 24.37 19.43
N ALA A 326 11.21 25.54 19.52
CA ALA A 326 11.26 26.56 18.47
C ALA A 326 12.68 27.01 18.12
N GLU A 327 13.49 27.36 19.12
CA GLU A 327 14.90 27.75 18.91
C GLU A 327 15.72 26.67 18.19
N ILE A 328 15.56 25.41 18.59
CA ILE A 328 16.29 24.27 17.99
C ILE A 328 15.80 24.03 16.55
N VAL A 329 14.50 24.16 16.29
CA VAL A 329 13.94 24.05 14.94
C VAL A 329 14.55 25.11 14.03
N ASN A 330 14.62 26.37 14.47
CA ASN A 330 15.22 27.45 13.69
C ASN A 330 16.69 27.14 13.36
N GLU A 331 17.47 26.69 14.34
CA GLU A 331 18.89 26.33 14.15
C GLU A 331 19.08 25.14 13.20
N LEU A 332 18.20 24.14 13.23
CA LEU A 332 18.22 23.02 12.28
C LEU A 332 17.87 23.48 10.85
N LEU A 333 16.94 24.42 10.69
CA LEU A 333 16.51 24.95 9.38
C LEU A 333 17.54 25.89 8.76
N MET A 334 18.35 26.57 9.57
CA MET A 334 19.46 27.42 9.10
C MET A 334 20.58 26.61 8.43
N LEU A 335 20.63 25.30 8.62
CA LEU A 335 21.60 24.42 7.95
C LEU A 335 21.18 24.17 6.50
N ARG A 336 22.15 24.33 5.58
CA ARG A 336 21.93 24.12 4.13
C ARG A 336 21.55 22.68 3.77
N ASP A 337 22.04 21.71 4.53
CA ASP A 337 21.84 20.28 4.25
C ASP A 337 20.51 19.72 4.82
N THR A 338 19.71 20.56 5.49
CA THR A 338 18.44 20.14 6.07
C THR A 338 17.34 20.11 5.01
N ASN A 339 16.85 18.91 4.70
CA ASN A 339 15.61 18.76 3.92
C ASN A 339 14.39 18.97 4.83
N VAL A 340 13.77 20.14 4.71
CA VAL A 340 12.58 20.55 5.46
C VAL A 340 11.38 19.63 5.23
N ASN A 341 11.25 19.11 4.01
CA ASN A 341 10.15 18.28 3.54
C ASN A 341 10.45 16.78 3.60
N ALA A 342 11.41 16.38 4.44
CA ALA A 342 11.67 14.97 4.70
C ALA A 342 10.42 14.28 5.26
N LEU A 343 10.13 13.07 4.79
CA LEU A 343 8.96 12.30 5.22
C LEU A 343 9.34 11.27 6.28
N THR A 344 8.52 11.18 7.31
CA THR A 344 8.53 10.05 8.25
C THR A 344 7.99 8.77 7.60
N ARG A 345 8.11 7.62 8.29
CA ARG A 345 7.48 6.36 7.82
C ARG A 345 5.96 6.44 7.73
N ASP A 346 5.34 7.33 8.49
CA ASP A 346 3.90 7.58 8.44
C ASP A 346 3.52 8.60 7.35
N HIS A 347 4.44 8.93 6.43
CA HIS A 347 4.28 9.93 5.38
C HIS A 347 3.86 11.31 5.91
N LYS A 348 4.44 11.73 7.03
CA LYS A 348 4.25 13.08 7.61
C LYS A 348 5.53 13.89 7.51
N THR A 349 5.39 15.16 7.13
CA THR A 349 6.44 16.18 7.21
C THR A 349 6.52 16.78 8.61
N ALA A 350 7.53 17.61 8.88
CA ALA A 350 7.60 18.38 10.12
C ALA A 350 6.39 19.33 10.27
N LEU A 351 5.89 19.91 9.18
CA LEU A 351 4.72 20.79 9.19
C LEU A 351 3.45 20.04 9.59
N ASP A 352 3.22 18.84 9.04
CA ASP A 352 2.06 18.00 9.41
C ASP A 352 2.10 17.62 10.91
N ILE A 353 3.30 17.39 11.47
CA ILE A 353 3.46 17.15 12.91
C ILE A 353 3.12 18.40 13.72
N ALA A 354 3.57 19.58 13.30
CA ALA A 354 3.25 20.84 13.97
C ALA A 354 1.74 21.15 13.96
N GLU A 355 1.04 20.82 12.87
CA GLU A 355 -0.41 20.97 12.76
C GLU A 355 -1.20 20.03 13.66
N GLY A 356 -0.72 18.78 13.84
CA GLY A 356 -1.38 17.80 14.69
C GLY A 356 -1.19 17.98 16.20
N LEU A 357 -0.42 18.99 16.64
CA LEU A 357 -0.15 19.27 18.05
C LEU A 357 -1.08 20.37 18.60
N PRO A 358 -1.36 20.37 19.92
CA PRO A 358 -2.21 21.40 20.53
C PRO A 358 -1.57 22.78 20.41
N LEU A 359 -2.36 23.79 20.03
CA LEU A 359 -1.91 25.17 19.85
C LEU A 359 -1.14 25.68 21.08
N SER A 360 -0.01 26.33 20.82
CA SER A 360 0.95 26.87 21.77
C SER A 360 1.77 27.93 21.03
N GLU A 361 2.25 28.95 21.73
CA GLU A 361 3.10 30.00 21.13
C GLU A 361 4.30 29.40 20.38
N ASP A 362 5.03 28.48 21.03
CA ASP A 362 6.14 27.73 20.40
C ASP A 362 5.75 27.03 19.08
N ILE A 363 4.52 26.52 18.96
CA ILE A 363 4.08 25.79 17.76
C ILE A 363 3.74 26.77 16.63
N VAL A 364 3.17 27.93 16.96
CA VAL A 364 2.91 28.98 15.97
C VAL A 364 4.24 29.47 15.40
N GLU A 365 5.23 29.73 16.26
CA GLU A 365 6.58 30.10 15.85
C GLU A 365 7.24 29.02 14.98
N ILE A 366 7.12 27.75 15.38
CA ILE A 366 7.64 26.62 14.59
C ILE A 366 6.97 26.54 13.22
N LYS A 367 5.64 26.72 13.15
CA LYS A 367 4.90 26.70 11.87
C LYS A 367 5.37 27.84 10.97
N GLU A 368 5.48 29.05 11.49
CA GLU A 368 5.96 30.21 10.73
C GLU A 368 7.39 29.99 10.23
N CYS A 369 8.28 29.48 11.09
CA CYS A 369 9.64 29.12 10.71
C CYS A 369 9.64 28.06 9.60
N LEU A 370 8.91 26.97 9.76
CA LEU A 370 8.81 25.90 8.76
C LEU A 370 8.31 26.45 7.42
N SER A 371 7.22 27.24 7.42
CA SER A 371 6.67 27.86 6.21
C SER A 371 7.67 28.81 5.53
N ARG A 372 8.42 29.61 6.29
CA ARG A 372 9.46 30.51 5.76
C ARG A 372 10.57 29.76 5.02
N PHE A 373 10.88 28.54 5.45
CA PHE A 373 11.87 27.66 4.80
C PHE A 373 11.24 26.71 3.76
N GLY A 374 10.01 26.97 3.31
CA GLY A 374 9.37 26.19 2.25
C GLY A 374 8.87 24.82 2.69
N ALA A 375 8.52 24.65 3.97
CA ALA A 375 7.81 23.47 4.43
C ALA A 375 6.42 23.39 3.80
N VAL A 376 6.10 22.22 3.28
CA VAL A 376 4.84 21.91 2.59
C VAL A 376 4.23 20.68 3.24
N ARG A 377 2.91 20.52 3.20
CA ARG A 377 2.25 19.33 3.74
C ARG A 377 2.60 18.10 2.93
N ALA A 378 2.60 16.91 3.55
CA ALA A 378 2.93 15.67 2.82
C ALA A 378 2.04 15.44 1.59
N ASN A 379 0.75 15.78 1.68
CA ASN A 379 -0.22 15.62 0.59
C ASN A 379 0.06 16.55 -0.61
N GLU A 380 0.68 17.71 -0.36
CA GLU A 380 0.99 18.71 -1.38
C GLU A 380 2.33 18.43 -2.09
N LEU A 381 3.21 17.63 -1.47
CA LEU A 381 4.53 17.32 -2.01
C LEU A 381 4.48 16.54 -3.34
N ASN A 382 3.46 15.68 -3.54
CA ASN A 382 3.29 14.82 -4.72
C ASN A 382 2.04 15.11 -5.54
N GLN A 383 1.28 16.15 -5.19
CA GLN A 383 0.02 16.51 -5.82
C GLN A 383 0.03 16.46 -7.37
N PRO A 384 1.03 17.02 -8.09
CA PRO A 384 1.01 16.98 -9.55
C PRO A 384 1.20 15.56 -10.13
N ARG A 385 1.91 14.67 -9.44
CA ARG A 385 2.09 13.28 -9.88
C ARG A 385 0.84 12.45 -9.62
N ASP A 386 0.18 12.66 -8.50
CA ASP A 386 -1.03 11.92 -8.13
C ASP A 386 -2.23 12.37 -8.97
N GLU A 387 -2.36 13.67 -9.24
CA GLU A 387 -3.33 14.23 -10.18
C GLU A 387 -3.11 13.66 -11.59
N LEU A 388 -1.86 13.62 -12.07
CA LEU A 388 -1.53 13.00 -13.37
C LEU A 388 -1.86 11.50 -13.39
N ARG A 389 -1.57 10.77 -12.32
CA ARG A 389 -1.90 9.34 -12.24
C ARG A 389 -3.41 9.12 -12.26
N LYS A 390 -4.18 10.00 -11.62
CA LYS A 390 -5.64 9.97 -11.63
C LYS A 390 -6.20 10.24 -13.03
N THR A 391 -5.72 11.29 -13.72
CA THR A 391 -6.16 11.60 -15.09
C THR A 391 -5.80 10.48 -16.07
N VAL A 392 -4.60 9.90 -15.96
CA VAL A 392 -4.21 8.72 -16.77
C VAL A 392 -5.13 7.52 -16.50
N SER A 393 -5.54 7.31 -15.24
CA SER A 393 -6.47 6.24 -14.90
C SER A 393 -7.88 6.49 -15.44
N GLU A 394 -8.36 7.73 -15.42
CA GLU A 394 -9.64 8.15 -16.00
C GLU A 394 -9.64 7.96 -17.51
N ILE A 395 -8.63 8.47 -18.22
CA ILE A 395 -8.47 8.27 -19.68
C ILE A 395 -8.46 6.78 -20.03
N LYS A 396 -7.73 5.95 -19.26
CA LYS A 396 -7.70 4.51 -19.50
C LYS A 396 -9.09 3.87 -19.36
N LYS A 397 -9.88 4.28 -18.37
CA LYS A 397 -11.26 3.78 -18.18
C LYS A 397 -12.18 4.26 -19.31
N ASP A 398 -12.09 5.52 -19.69
CA ASP A 398 -12.90 6.09 -20.77
C ASP A 398 -12.60 5.42 -22.11
N VAL A 399 -11.33 5.22 -22.46
CA VAL A 399 -10.94 4.48 -23.66
C VAL A 399 -11.47 3.05 -23.61
N HIS A 400 -11.43 2.38 -22.45
CA HIS A 400 -11.96 1.03 -22.32
C HIS A 400 -13.47 0.97 -22.56
N THR A 401 -14.24 1.90 -21.98
CA THR A 401 -15.70 1.97 -22.16
C THR A 401 -16.09 2.31 -23.60
N GLN A 402 -15.38 3.25 -24.24
CA GLN A 402 -15.57 3.56 -25.66
C GLN A 402 -15.33 2.34 -26.55
N LEU A 403 -14.26 1.58 -26.28
CA LEU A 403 -13.91 0.39 -27.07
C LEU A 403 -14.92 -0.74 -26.87
N GLU A 404 -15.45 -0.91 -25.65
CA GLU A 404 -16.53 -1.85 -25.37
C GLU A 404 -17.84 -1.45 -26.05
N GLN A 405 -18.20 -0.17 -26.03
CA GLN A 405 -19.36 0.36 -26.75
C GLN A 405 -19.21 0.17 -28.27
N ALA A 406 -18.03 0.44 -28.83
CA ALA A 406 -17.73 0.21 -30.24
C ALA A 406 -17.88 -1.28 -30.62
N ARG A 407 -17.40 -2.20 -29.78
CA ARG A 407 -17.59 -3.65 -29.97
C ARG A 407 -19.06 -4.04 -29.95
N LYS A 408 -19.86 -3.51 -29.02
CA LYS A 408 -21.31 -3.79 -28.93
C LYS A 408 -22.05 -3.26 -30.17
N THR A 409 -21.75 -2.05 -30.60
CA THR A 409 -22.29 -1.47 -31.84
C THR A 409 -21.92 -2.32 -33.05
N ASN A 410 -20.68 -2.77 -33.16
CA ASN A 410 -20.24 -3.60 -34.29
C ASN A 410 -20.97 -4.97 -34.31
N LYS A 411 -21.19 -5.60 -33.14
CA LYS A 411 -22.04 -6.80 -33.04
C LYS A 411 -23.47 -6.54 -33.52
N ASN A 412 -24.07 -5.42 -33.11
CA ASN A 412 -25.42 -5.04 -33.53
C ASN A 412 -25.50 -4.78 -35.04
N VAL A 413 -24.53 -4.04 -35.61
CA VAL A 413 -24.45 -3.78 -37.05
C VAL A 413 -24.29 -5.07 -37.85
N ASN A 414 -23.47 -6.01 -37.36
CA ASN A 414 -23.35 -7.33 -37.98
C ASN A 414 -24.65 -8.14 -37.94
N GLY A 415 -25.42 -8.04 -36.84
CA GLY A 415 -26.76 -8.59 -36.72
C GLY A 415 -27.72 -8.02 -37.76
N ILE A 416 -27.80 -6.69 -37.85
CA ILE A 416 -28.63 -5.97 -38.83
C ILE A 416 -28.21 -6.33 -40.26
N ALA A 417 -26.91 -6.41 -40.55
CA ALA A 417 -26.41 -6.79 -41.86
C ALA A 417 -26.76 -8.24 -42.24
N LYS A 418 -26.88 -9.15 -41.26
CA LYS A 418 -27.33 -10.52 -41.48
C LYS A 418 -28.84 -10.57 -41.76
N GLU A 419 -29.65 -9.83 -41.00
CA GLU A 419 -31.09 -9.72 -41.24
C GLU A 419 -31.41 -9.07 -42.58
N LEU A 420 -30.71 -8.00 -42.97
CA LEU A 420 -30.89 -7.36 -44.26
C LEU A 420 -30.56 -8.29 -45.43
N ARG A 421 -29.53 -9.13 -45.28
CA ARG A 421 -29.21 -10.17 -46.28
C ARG A 421 -30.32 -11.23 -46.36
N LYS A 422 -30.90 -11.63 -45.23
CA LYS A 422 -32.03 -12.57 -45.18
C LYS A 422 -33.26 -11.98 -45.89
N LEU A 423 -33.64 -10.74 -45.58
CA LEU A 423 -34.75 -10.04 -46.22
C LEU A 423 -34.53 -9.85 -47.74
N HIS A 424 -33.33 -9.48 -48.17
CA HIS A 424 -33.02 -9.39 -49.60
C HIS A 424 -33.13 -10.74 -50.31
N ARG A 425 -32.72 -11.85 -49.67
CA ARG A 425 -32.86 -13.19 -50.25
C ARG A 425 -34.32 -13.61 -50.35
N GLU A 426 -35.10 -13.39 -49.30
CA GLU A 426 -36.55 -13.67 -49.29
C GLU A 426 -37.31 -12.84 -50.34
N GLY A 427 -36.98 -11.54 -50.45
CA GLY A 427 -37.58 -10.66 -51.46
C GLY A 427 -37.27 -11.08 -52.90
N ILE A 428 -36.03 -11.53 -53.18
CA ILE A 428 -35.66 -12.06 -54.50
C ILE A 428 -36.42 -13.35 -54.79
N ASN A 429 -36.49 -14.28 -53.85
CA ASN A 429 -37.21 -15.55 -54.04
C ASN A 429 -38.70 -15.32 -54.31
N ASN A 430 -39.35 -14.43 -53.56
CA ASN A 430 -40.76 -14.13 -53.76
C ASN A 430 -41.04 -13.52 -55.14
N ALA A 431 -40.23 -12.54 -55.56
CA ALA A 431 -40.35 -11.95 -56.89
C ALA A 431 -40.16 -12.99 -57.99
N THR A 432 -39.21 -13.91 -57.82
CA THR A 432 -38.91 -14.90 -58.85
C THR A 432 -40.01 -15.97 -58.96
N ASN A 433 -40.60 -16.39 -57.83
CA ASN A 433 -41.79 -17.25 -57.82
C ASN A 433 -43.01 -16.60 -58.47
N SER A 434 -43.18 -15.28 -58.31
CA SER A 434 -44.26 -14.55 -58.98
C SER A 434 -44.06 -14.52 -60.50
N VAL A 435 -42.82 -14.34 -60.95
CA VAL A 435 -42.45 -14.32 -62.37
C VAL A 435 -42.66 -15.67 -63.04
N THR A 436 -42.34 -16.78 -62.38
CA THR A 436 -42.57 -18.12 -62.97
C THR A 436 -44.03 -18.41 -63.18
N VAL A 437 -44.91 -18.01 -62.25
CA VAL A 437 -46.36 -18.17 -62.44
C VAL A 437 -46.81 -17.46 -63.71
N VAL A 438 -46.37 -16.22 -63.94
CA VAL A 438 -46.69 -15.46 -65.16
C VAL A 438 -46.13 -16.15 -66.42
N ALA A 439 -44.90 -16.66 -66.38
CA ALA A 439 -44.31 -17.39 -67.50
C ALA A 439 -45.10 -18.67 -67.83
N VAL A 440 -45.53 -19.43 -66.82
CA VAL A 440 -46.37 -20.62 -67.01
C VAL A 440 -47.70 -20.24 -67.66
N LEU A 441 -48.33 -19.14 -67.24
CA LEU A 441 -49.57 -18.64 -67.85
C LEU A 441 -49.38 -18.26 -69.33
N PHE A 442 -48.25 -17.64 -69.69
CA PHE A 442 -47.97 -17.37 -71.11
C PHE A 442 -47.73 -18.65 -71.92
N ALA A 443 -47.02 -19.63 -71.36
CA ALA A 443 -46.80 -20.91 -72.01
C ALA A 443 -48.12 -21.67 -72.23
N THR A 444 -49.04 -21.67 -71.25
CA THR A 444 -50.34 -22.35 -71.37
C THR A 444 -51.22 -21.69 -72.42
N VAL A 445 -51.28 -20.35 -72.45
CA VAL A 445 -52.03 -19.61 -73.48
C VAL A 445 -51.44 -19.85 -74.87
N ALA A 446 -50.11 -19.76 -75.02
CA ALA A 446 -49.46 -20.01 -76.30
C ALA A 446 -49.65 -21.46 -76.78
N PHE A 447 -49.59 -22.43 -75.88
CA PHE A 447 -49.82 -23.84 -76.18
C PHE A 447 -51.26 -24.08 -76.66
N ALA A 448 -52.26 -23.55 -75.94
CA ALA A 448 -53.66 -23.64 -76.34
C ALA A 448 -53.93 -22.95 -77.69
N ALA A 449 -53.25 -21.83 -77.96
CA ALA A 449 -53.39 -21.10 -79.22
C ALA A 449 -52.98 -21.94 -80.45
N ILE A 450 -52.01 -22.85 -80.32
CA ILE A 450 -51.56 -23.71 -81.44
C ILE A 450 -52.69 -24.63 -81.90
N PHE A 451 -53.45 -25.20 -80.97
CA PHE A 451 -54.50 -26.19 -81.26
C PHE A 451 -55.87 -25.58 -81.58
N THR A 452 -56.03 -24.27 -81.40
CA THR A 452 -57.29 -23.55 -81.64
C THR A 452 -57.34 -22.88 -83.00
N VAL A 453 -56.32 -23.07 -83.85
CA VAL A 453 -56.33 -22.59 -85.23
C VAL A 453 -57.28 -23.46 -86.07
N PRO A 454 -58.20 -22.88 -86.88
CA PRO A 454 -59.11 -23.64 -87.71
C PRO A 454 -58.37 -24.57 -88.68
N GLY A 455 -58.72 -25.86 -88.64
CA GLY A 455 -58.20 -26.92 -89.51
C GLY A 455 -58.77 -26.88 -90.92
N GLY A 456 -58.05 -27.50 -91.87
CA GLY A 456 -58.47 -27.68 -93.26
C GLY A 456 -59.68 -28.60 -93.42
N ASP A 457 -60.53 -28.32 -94.41
CA ASP A 457 -61.60 -29.24 -94.85
C ASP A 457 -61.05 -30.42 -95.69
N ASP A 458 -59.78 -30.34 -96.11
CA ASP A 458 -59.06 -31.42 -96.81
C ASP A 458 -58.37 -32.35 -95.79
N ASN A 459 -58.56 -33.67 -95.94
CA ASN A 459 -58.08 -34.75 -95.03
C ASN A 459 -56.53 -34.87 -94.86
N ASN A 460 -55.75 -33.86 -95.22
CA ASN A 460 -54.28 -33.85 -95.18
C ASN A 460 -53.70 -33.27 -93.88
N GLY A 461 -54.53 -32.86 -92.92
CA GLY A 461 -54.08 -32.35 -91.61
C GLY A 461 -53.38 -30.99 -91.63
N MET A 462 -53.43 -30.27 -92.75
CA MET A 462 -52.85 -28.92 -92.91
C MET A 462 -53.88 -27.85 -92.56
N ALA A 463 -53.49 -26.79 -91.83
CA ALA A 463 -54.38 -25.67 -91.53
C ALA A 463 -54.73 -24.89 -92.82
N VAL A 464 -55.99 -24.46 -92.96
CA VAL A 464 -56.53 -23.74 -94.17
C VAL A 464 -55.66 -22.54 -94.58
N MET A 465 -54.96 -21.94 -93.62
CA MET A 465 -54.33 -20.63 -93.74
C MET A 465 -52.79 -20.70 -93.82
N VAL A 466 -52.19 -21.88 -94.02
CA VAL A 466 -50.71 -22.06 -93.99
C VAL A 466 -49.96 -21.12 -94.95
N SER A 467 -50.54 -20.81 -96.11
CA SER A 467 -49.94 -19.92 -97.11
C SER A 467 -50.07 -18.43 -96.80
N THR A 468 -50.92 -18.05 -95.84
CA THR A 468 -51.22 -16.64 -95.56
C THR A 468 -50.17 -15.96 -94.66
N PRO A 469 -49.87 -14.67 -94.88
CA PRO A 469 -48.90 -13.95 -94.05
C PRO A 469 -49.26 -13.92 -92.55
N PRO A 470 -50.53 -13.71 -92.12
CA PRO A 470 -50.90 -13.74 -90.70
C PRO A 470 -50.61 -15.07 -90.01
N PHE A 471 -50.77 -16.19 -90.71
CA PHE A 471 -50.48 -17.51 -90.15
C PHE A 471 -48.98 -17.71 -89.90
N LYS A 472 -48.11 -17.30 -90.83
CA LYS A 472 -46.66 -17.37 -90.64
C LYS A 472 -46.20 -16.50 -89.45
N VAL A 473 -46.74 -15.29 -89.34
CA VAL A 473 -46.45 -14.38 -88.21
C VAL A 473 -46.96 -14.96 -86.89
N PHE A 474 -48.17 -15.52 -86.88
CA PHE A 474 -48.74 -16.21 -85.72
C PHE A 474 -47.85 -17.37 -85.28
N PHE A 475 -47.52 -18.30 -86.19
CA PHE A 475 -46.77 -19.50 -85.85
C PHE A 475 -45.39 -19.18 -85.27
N ILE A 476 -44.64 -18.28 -85.91
CA ILE A 476 -43.31 -17.87 -85.44
C ILE A 476 -43.41 -17.15 -84.09
N SER A 477 -44.31 -16.17 -83.96
CA SER A 477 -44.45 -15.39 -82.73
C SER A 477 -44.93 -16.26 -81.56
N ASN A 478 -45.86 -17.18 -81.82
CA ASN A 478 -46.41 -18.07 -80.81
C ASN A 478 -45.39 -19.14 -80.38
N ALA A 479 -44.59 -19.67 -81.30
CA ALA A 479 -43.48 -20.57 -80.96
C ALA A 479 -42.43 -19.86 -80.09
N VAL A 480 -42.02 -18.63 -80.47
CA VAL A 480 -41.08 -17.84 -79.67
C VAL A 480 -41.65 -17.56 -78.28
N ALA A 481 -42.92 -17.19 -78.16
CA ALA A 481 -43.58 -16.97 -76.88
C ALA A 481 -43.59 -18.23 -75.98
N LEU A 482 -43.91 -19.39 -76.55
CA LEU A 482 -43.93 -20.67 -75.82
C LEU A 482 -42.54 -21.07 -75.33
N PHE A 483 -41.54 -21.07 -76.22
CA PHE A 483 -40.18 -21.51 -75.87
C PHE A 483 -39.49 -20.55 -74.90
N THR A 484 -39.67 -19.23 -75.07
CA THR A 484 -39.12 -18.25 -74.11
C THR A 484 -39.75 -18.37 -72.73
N SER A 485 -41.05 -18.67 -72.65
CA SER A 485 -41.77 -18.89 -71.40
C SER A 485 -41.33 -20.19 -70.69
N LEU A 486 -41.13 -21.28 -71.43
CA LEU A 486 -40.57 -22.52 -70.87
C LEU A 486 -39.11 -22.37 -70.44
N ALA A 487 -38.29 -21.64 -71.22
CA ALA A 487 -36.91 -21.37 -70.86
C ALA A 487 -36.79 -20.62 -69.54
N VAL A 488 -37.69 -19.65 -69.27
CA VAL A 488 -37.76 -18.95 -67.97
C VAL A 488 -38.02 -19.93 -66.81
N VAL A 489 -38.93 -20.90 -66.99
CA VAL A 489 -39.24 -21.90 -65.97
C VAL A 489 -38.06 -22.84 -65.73
N VAL A 490 -37.39 -23.31 -66.79
CA VAL A 490 -36.22 -24.19 -66.69
C VAL A 490 -35.04 -23.48 -66.02
N VAL A 491 -34.76 -22.24 -66.44
CA VAL A 491 -33.74 -21.39 -65.81
C VAL A 491 -34.05 -21.21 -64.33
N GLN A 492 -35.32 -21.04 -63.96
CA GLN A 492 -35.67 -20.93 -62.54
C GLN A 492 -35.36 -22.19 -61.74
N ILE A 493 -35.77 -23.37 -62.24
CA ILE A 493 -35.55 -24.64 -61.54
C ILE A 493 -34.06 -24.90 -61.30
N THR A 494 -33.21 -24.52 -62.26
CA THR A 494 -31.75 -24.69 -62.15
C THR A 494 -31.08 -23.68 -61.20
N VAL A 495 -31.68 -22.50 -60.98
CA VAL A 495 -31.06 -21.39 -60.23
C VAL A 495 -31.33 -21.45 -58.73
N VAL A 496 -32.39 -22.13 -58.28
CA VAL A 496 -32.72 -22.30 -56.85
C VAL A 496 -31.61 -22.99 -56.03
N ARG A 497 -30.59 -23.58 -56.68
CA ARG A 497 -29.42 -24.20 -56.06
C ARG A 497 -28.11 -23.38 -56.12
N GLY A 498 -28.10 -22.17 -56.69
CA GLY A 498 -26.88 -21.41 -57.00
C GLY A 498 -26.50 -20.27 -56.02
N GLU A 499 -25.28 -19.72 -56.18
CA GLU A 499 -24.75 -18.59 -55.39
C GLU A 499 -25.42 -17.22 -55.68
N ILE A 500 -25.51 -16.35 -54.66
CA ILE A 500 -26.27 -15.08 -54.66
C ILE A 500 -25.81 -14.05 -55.73
N LYS A 501 -24.55 -14.10 -56.17
CA LYS A 501 -24.00 -13.12 -57.15
C LYS A 501 -24.40 -13.46 -58.59
N SER A 502 -24.61 -14.74 -58.91
CA SER A 502 -25.18 -15.14 -60.20
C SER A 502 -26.69 -14.93 -60.23
N GLU A 503 -27.41 -15.06 -59.10
CA GLU A 503 -28.86 -14.84 -59.00
C GLU A 503 -29.31 -13.49 -59.55
N ARG A 504 -28.62 -12.38 -59.22
CA ARG A 504 -29.02 -11.05 -59.74
C ARG A 504 -28.90 -10.93 -61.26
N ARG A 505 -27.86 -11.53 -61.84
CA ARG A 505 -27.67 -11.55 -63.30
C ARG A 505 -28.74 -12.41 -63.96
N VAL A 506 -29.07 -13.54 -63.35
CA VAL A 506 -30.15 -14.43 -63.80
C VAL A 506 -31.50 -13.72 -63.78
N VAL A 507 -31.86 -13.03 -62.69
CA VAL A 507 -33.14 -12.30 -62.60
C VAL A 507 -33.26 -11.22 -63.68
N GLU A 508 -32.15 -10.56 -64.05
CA GLU A 508 -32.15 -9.62 -65.16
C GLU A 508 -32.39 -10.30 -66.52
N VAL A 509 -31.81 -11.48 -66.74
CA VAL A 509 -32.03 -12.28 -67.95
C VAL A 509 -33.48 -12.77 -68.02
N ILE A 510 -34.01 -13.33 -66.92
CA ILE A 510 -35.41 -13.79 -66.80
C ILE A 510 -36.37 -12.64 -67.14
N ASN A 511 -36.15 -11.45 -66.57
CA ASN A 511 -37.00 -10.31 -66.85
C ASN A 511 -36.96 -9.93 -68.34
N LYS A 512 -35.78 -9.92 -68.98
CA LYS A 512 -35.69 -9.66 -70.44
C LYS A 512 -36.42 -10.70 -71.28
N LEU A 513 -36.30 -11.99 -70.94
CA LEU A 513 -37.01 -13.08 -71.61
C LEU A 513 -38.53 -12.96 -71.44
N MET A 514 -39.00 -12.53 -70.26
CA MET A 514 -40.42 -12.29 -70.02
C MET A 514 -40.97 -11.13 -70.88
N TRP A 515 -40.22 -10.04 -71.02
CA TRP A 515 -40.60 -8.93 -71.92
C TRP A 515 -40.71 -9.40 -73.37
N LEU A 516 -39.77 -10.23 -73.82
CA LEU A 516 -39.81 -10.83 -75.16
C LEU A 516 -41.05 -11.71 -75.33
N ALA A 517 -41.34 -12.60 -74.37
CA ALA A 517 -42.53 -13.45 -74.38
C ALA A 517 -43.82 -12.63 -74.45
N SER A 518 -43.95 -11.57 -73.64
CA SER A 518 -45.13 -10.70 -73.64
C SER A 518 -45.33 -9.96 -74.96
N VAL A 519 -44.27 -9.50 -75.63
CA VAL A 519 -44.41 -8.87 -76.94
C VAL A 519 -44.82 -9.93 -77.98
N CYS A 520 -44.19 -11.10 -77.99
CA CYS A 520 -44.49 -12.17 -78.93
C CYS A 520 -45.92 -12.73 -78.78
N THR A 521 -46.44 -12.89 -77.54
CA THR A 521 -47.83 -13.33 -77.32
C THR A 521 -48.84 -12.33 -77.87
N THR A 522 -48.54 -11.02 -77.80
CA THR A 522 -49.44 -9.98 -78.29
C THR A 522 -49.51 -9.96 -79.81
N VAL A 523 -48.35 -10.10 -80.47
CA VAL A 523 -48.27 -10.24 -81.92
C VAL A 523 -48.98 -11.51 -82.38
N ALA A 524 -48.83 -12.61 -81.64
CA ALA A 524 -49.56 -13.85 -81.90
C ALA A 524 -51.07 -13.66 -81.74
N PHE A 525 -51.54 -13.00 -80.68
CA PHE A 525 -52.98 -12.76 -80.46
C PHE A 525 -53.61 -11.88 -81.55
N ILE A 526 -52.93 -10.80 -81.93
CA ILE A 526 -53.34 -9.93 -83.05
C ILE A 526 -53.42 -10.75 -84.34
N SER A 527 -52.40 -11.57 -84.64
CA SER A 527 -52.39 -12.43 -85.82
C SER A 527 -53.49 -13.50 -85.78
N SER A 528 -53.74 -14.09 -84.61
CA SER A 528 -54.82 -15.07 -84.39
C SER A 528 -56.20 -14.47 -84.65
N SER A 529 -56.45 -13.22 -84.21
CA SER A 529 -57.73 -12.53 -84.49
C SER A 529 -58.01 -12.36 -85.99
N TYR A 530 -56.97 -12.10 -86.79
CA TYR A 530 -57.07 -12.05 -88.25
C TYR A 530 -57.29 -13.44 -88.86
N ILE A 531 -56.70 -14.49 -88.29
CA ILE A 531 -56.87 -15.88 -88.76
C ILE A 531 -58.30 -16.37 -88.51
N VAL A 532 -58.85 -16.13 -87.30
CA VAL A 532 -60.16 -16.65 -86.89
C VAL A 532 -61.31 -15.83 -87.46
N VAL A 533 -61.28 -14.50 -87.33
CA VAL A 533 -62.43 -13.63 -87.65
C VAL A 533 -62.32 -13.00 -89.05
N GLY A 534 -61.09 -12.84 -89.56
CA GLY A 534 -60.81 -12.11 -90.80
C GLY A 534 -61.40 -12.72 -92.07
N ARG A 535 -61.86 -13.98 -92.02
CA ARG A 535 -62.47 -14.69 -93.16
C ARG A 535 -63.87 -14.17 -93.48
N HIS A 536 -64.69 -13.92 -92.46
CA HIS A 536 -66.08 -13.48 -92.63
C HIS A 536 -66.28 -11.98 -92.32
N HIS A 537 -65.55 -11.44 -91.33
CA HIS A 537 -65.73 -10.07 -90.86
C HIS A 537 -64.39 -9.36 -90.64
N ARG A 538 -63.78 -8.85 -91.70
CA ARG A 538 -62.52 -8.08 -91.62
C ARG A 538 -62.61 -6.88 -90.68
N TRP A 539 -63.77 -6.21 -90.62
CA TRP A 539 -63.97 -5.05 -89.74
C TRP A 539 -63.92 -5.43 -88.26
N ALA A 540 -64.42 -6.62 -87.89
CA ALA A 540 -64.34 -7.12 -86.52
C ALA A 540 -62.90 -7.49 -86.12
N ALA A 541 -62.13 -8.09 -87.03
CA ALA A 541 -60.71 -8.33 -86.80
C ALA A 541 -59.93 -7.01 -86.61
N ILE A 542 -60.17 -6.01 -87.47
CA ILE A 542 -59.56 -4.67 -87.33
C ILE A 542 -59.93 -4.05 -85.98
N LEU A 543 -61.21 -4.11 -85.57
CA LEU A 543 -61.65 -3.60 -84.28
C LEU A 543 -60.93 -4.28 -83.10
N VAL A 544 -60.86 -5.62 -83.09
CA VAL A 544 -60.14 -6.38 -82.06
C VAL A 544 -58.66 -6.00 -82.02
N THR A 545 -58.04 -5.77 -83.18
CA THR A 545 -56.61 -5.39 -83.24
C THR A 545 -56.36 -3.95 -82.80
N VAL A 546 -57.28 -3.01 -83.05
CA VAL A 546 -57.20 -1.64 -82.54
C VAL A 546 -57.39 -1.62 -81.03
N ILE A 547 -58.42 -2.28 -80.51
CA ILE A 547 -58.69 -2.34 -79.07
C ILE A 547 -57.54 -3.07 -78.35
N GLY A 548 -57.15 -4.25 -78.85
CA GLY A 548 -56.03 -5.04 -78.31
C GLY A 548 -54.69 -4.33 -78.42
N GLY A 549 -54.45 -3.62 -79.53
CA GLY A 549 -53.24 -2.83 -79.73
C GLY A 549 -53.15 -1.65 -78.75
N VAL A 550 -54.25 -0.92 -78.52
CA VAL A 550 -54.31 0.20 -77.56
C VAL A 550 -54.14 -0.29 -76.12
N THR A 551 -54.81 -1.39 -75.73
CA THR A 551 -54.65 -1.95 -74.37
C THR A 551 -53.23 -2.44 -74.14
N MET A 552 -52.62 -3.14 -75.11
CA MET A 552 -51.24 -3.59 -75.01
C MET A 552 -50.23 -2.45 -75.02
N ALA A 553 -50.40 -1.46 -75.89
CA ALA A 553 -49.56 -0.26 -75.90
C ALA A 553 -49.66 0.47 -74.56
N GLY A 554 -50.86 0.60 -73.98
CA GLY A 554 -51.07 1.19 -72.66
C GLY A 554 -50.33 0.42 -71.55
N VAL A 555 -50.51 -0.91 -71.50
CA VAL A 555 -49.87 -1.76 -70.48
C VAL A 555 -48.34 -1.76 -70.62
N LEU A 556 -47.81 -1.96 -71.83
CA LEU A 556 -46.36 -1.96 -72.07
C LEU A 556 -45.75 -0.57 -71.84
N SER A 557 -46.43 0.51 -72.21
CA SER A 557 -45.96 1.89 -71.97
C SER A 557 -45.94 2.22 -70.48
N ALA A 558 -46.98 1.86 -69.73
CA ALA A 558 -47.00 2.04 -68.28
C ALA A 558 -45.87 1.23 -67.62
N MET A 559 -45.73 -0.04 -68.00
CA MET A 559 -44.72 -0.93 -67.43
C MET A 559 -43.29 -0.46 -67.75
N THR A 560 -43.01 -0.03 -68.99
CA THR A 560 -41.69 0.51 -69.38
C THR A 560 -41.39 1.83 -68.66
N TYR A 561 -42.38 2.72 -68.54
CA TYR A 561 -42.26 3.96 -67.76
C TYR A 561 -41.86 3.68 -66.32
N TYR A 562 -42.52 2.74 -65.63
CA TYR A 562 -42.18 2.38 -64.26
C TYR A 562 -40.79 1.75 -64.13
N VAL A 563 -40.38 0.89 -65.08
CA VAL A 563 -39.04 0.30 -65.10
C VAL A 563 -37.95 1.37 -65.30
N VAL A 564 -38.15 2.30 -66.24
CA VAL A 564 -37.19 3.40 -66.51
C VAL A 564 -37.13 4.36 -65.32
N LYS A 565 -38.28 4.72 -64.73
CA LYS A 565 -38.35 5.56 -63.51
C LYS A 565 -37.63 4.90 -62.32
N SER A 566 -37.82 3.59 -62.13
CA SER A 566 -37.13 2.81 -61.10
C SER A 566 -35.62 2.74 -61.36
N ARG A 567 -35.19 2.50 -62.60
CA ARG A 567 -33.78 2.52 -63.01
C ARG A 567 -33.13 3.90 -62.81
N ARG A 568 -33.83 4.99 -63.13
CA ARG A 568 -33.35 6.37 -62.94
C ARG A 568 -33.16 6.70 -61.46
N LYS A 569 -34.13 6.36 -60.60
CA LYS A 569 -34.00 6.51 -59.13
C LYS A 569 -32.81 5.71 -58.58
N ARG A 570 -32.58 4.49 -59.07
CA ARG A 570 -31.41 3.67 -58.67
C ARG A 570 -30.08 4.28 -59.14
N ARG A 571 -30.01 4.84 -60.36
CA ARG A 571 -28.80 5.49 -60.89
C ARG A 571 -28.45 6.76 -60.12
N VAL A 572 -29.44 7.59 -59.78
CA VAL A 572 -29.23 8.82 -58.97
C VAL A 572 -28.69 8.46 -57.58
N ARG A 573 -29.30 7.49 -56.89
CA ARG A 573 -28.80 7.00 -55.59
C ARG A 573 -27.38 6.42 -55.63
N LYS A 574 -26.99 5.77 -56.75
CA LYS A 574 -25.60 5.32 -56.94
C LYS A 574 -24.66 6.51 -57.13
N ARG A 575 -25.04 7.49 -57.95
CA ARG A 575 -24.22 8.68 -58.22
C ARG A 575 -23.97 9.49 -56.95
N GLU A 576 -24.99 9.66 -56.09
CA GLU A 576 -24.87 10.30 -54.77
C GLU A 576 -23.94 9.57 -53.80
N LYS A 577 -23.86 8.23 -53.88
CA LYS A 577 -22.93 7.43 -53.07
C LYS A 577 -21.48 7.57 -53.53
N TYR A 578 -21.23 7.63 -54.84
CA TYR A 578 -19.87 7.84 -55.38
C TYR A 578 -19.36 9.27 -55.19
N SER A 579 -20.22 10.28 -55.28
CA SER A 579 -19.83 11.67 -55.00
C SER A 579 -19.54 11.93 -53.52
N ARG A 580 -20.05 11.10 -52.60
CA ARG A 580 -19.75 11.17 -51.17
C ARG A 580 -18.49 10.39 -50.74
N SER A 581 -17.94 9.51 -51.58
CA SER A 581 -16.72 8.75 -51.27
C SER A 581 -15.48 9.18 -52.09
N GLY A 582 -15.60 10.24 -52.90
CA GLY A 582 -14.54 10.71 -53.81
C GLY A 582 -13.58 11.76 -53.23
N GLY A 583 -13.50 11.87 -51.90
CA GLY A 583 -12.62 12.83 -51.23
C GLY A 583 -11.68 12.18 -50.22
N SER A 584 -10.70 11.38 -50.69
CA SER A 584 -9.32 11.32 -50.14
C SER A 584 -8.48 10.21 -50.79
N SER A 585 -7.40 10.67 -51.44
CA SER A 585 -6.08 10.07 -51.71
C SER A 585 -5.92 8.69 -52.36
N PHE A 586 -5.37 8.77 -53.58
CA PHE A 586 -4.31 7.94 -54.17
C PHE A 586 -3.30 7.37 -53.14
N HIS A 587 -3.12 6.05 -53.11
CA HIS A 587 -1.81 5.38 -53.16
C HIS A 587 -1.96 3.90 -53.57
N HIS A 588 -0.87 3.38 -54.11
CA HIS A 588 -0.74 2.24 -55.02
C HIS A 588 -0.45 0.90 -54.31
N SER A 589 -0.97 -0.17 -54.90
CA SER A 589 -0.53 -1.58 -54.96
C SER A 589 -0.34 -2.42 -53.69
N ASP A 590 -1.26 -3.38 -53.56
CA ASP A 590 -1.06 -4.83 -53.32
C ASP A 590 0.07 -5.29 -52.40
N THR A 591 -0.31 -5.74 -51.20
CA THR A 591 -0.02 -7.09 -50.72
C THR A 591 -1.04 -7.51 -49.67
N ASP A 592 -1.47 -8.77 -49.78
CA ASP A 592 -2.36 -9.46 -48.85
C ASP A 592 -1.85 -9.42 -47.41
N SER A 593 -2.72 -8.97 -46.50
CA SER A 593 -2.93 -9.38 -45.11
C SER A 593 -3.33 -8.17 -44.25
N GLU A 594 -4.11 -8.45 -43.22
CA GLU A 594 -4.53 -7.55 -42.14
C GLU A 594 -5.93 -6.89 -42.21
N VAL A 595 -6.72 -7.38 -41.27
CA VAL A 595 -7.88 -6.78 -40.58
C VAL A 595 -7.84 -5.25 -40.59
N ASN A 596 -8.79 -4.61 -41.26
CA ASN A 596 -9.02 -3.17 -41.11
C ASN A 596 -9.99 -2.89 -39.94
N PRO A 597 -9.53 -2.32 -38.81
CA PRO A 597 -10.42 -1.73 -37.82
C PRO A 597 -11.01 -0.44 -38.37
N ILE A 598 -12.34 -0.38 -38.41
CA ILE A 598 -13.10 0.81 -38.75
C ILE A 598 -12.86 1.85 -37.64
N TYR A 599 -12.11 2.91 -37.95
CA TYR A 599 -12.14 4.13 -37.16
C TYR A 599 -13.47 4.84 -37.38
N ALA A 600 -14.24 5.00 -36.31
CA ALA A 600 -15.28 6.01 -36.20
C ALA A 600 -14.71 7.15 -35.33
N ILE A 601 -14.94 8.38 -35.79
CA ILE A 601 -14.68 9.63 -35.08
C ILE A 601 -15.49 9.65 -33.79
#